data_AF-A0A2E0M7N6-F1
#
_entry.id   AF-A0A2E0M7N6-F1
#
_cell.length_a   1.000
_cell.length_b   1.000
_cell.length_c   1.000
_cell.angle_alpha   90.00
_cell.angle_beta   90.00
_cell.angle_gamma   90.00
#
_symmetry.space_group_name_H-M   'P 1'
#
loop_
_entity.id
_entity.type
_entity.pdbx_description
1 polymer ?
#
loop_
_entity_poly.entity_id
_entity_poly.type
_entity_poly.pdbx_seq_one_letter_code
_entity_poly.pdbx_strand_id
1 'polypeptide(L)'
;MKLRLHQFLSKCGEFSSKGDVKKAIWDGDVTINDSIVKNIAYEFNPAKRSVKYRGKELFLPSNDVYFLLNKPAGYICSRLNSQELELNKRSIYELFRNAVEPSVYEALVTVGRLDEETTGFLLVTTDGKLV
;
A
#
# COMPACT_ATOMS: atom_id res chain seq x y z
N MET A 1 -8.04 -11.06 16.29
CA MET A 1 -8.47 -10.51 14.99
C MET A 1 -7.89 -11.40 13.88
N LYS A 2 -8.69 -11.77 12.89
CA LYS A 2 -8.19 -12.41 11.66
C LYS A 2 -7.97 -11.33 10.60
N LEU A 3 -6.91 -11.46 9.81
CA LEU A 3 -6.56 -10.57 8.72
C LEU A 3 -6.31 -11.40 7.46
N ARG A 4 -6.75 -10.92 6.31
CA ARG A 4 -6.45 -11.57 5.03
C ARG A 4 -5.01 -11.29 4.62
N LEU A 5 -4.34 -12.27 4.02
CA LEU A 5 -2.94 -12.15 3.61
C LEU A 5 -2.66 -10.94 2.73
N HIS A 6 -3.50 -10.67 1.73
CA HIS A 6 -3.29 -9.48 0.91
C HIS A 6 -3.43 -8.16 1.67
N GLN A 7 -4.29 -8.08 2.69
CA GLN A 7 -4.45 -6.89 3.51
C GLN A 7 -3.21 -6.69 4.39
N PHE A 8 -2.67 -7.78 4.95
CA PHE A 8 -1.41 -7.76 5.68
C PHE A 8 -0.27 -7.23 4.80
N LEU A 9 -0.08 -7.82 3.62
CA LEU A 9 1.01 -7.45 2.72
C LEU A 9 0.86 -6.02 2.17
N SER A 10 -0.37 -5.57 1.94
CA SER A 10 -0.61 -4.18 1.50
C SER A 10 -0.26 -3.17 2.60
N LYS A 11 -0.41 -3.53 3.89
CA LYS A 11 -0.12 -2.64 5.03
C LYS A 11 1.34 -2.68 5.49
N CYS A 12 2.09 -3.73 5.19
CA CYS A 12 3.46 -3.88 5.72
C CYS A 12 4.50 -2.93 5.09
N GLY A 13 4.12 -2.18 4.05
CA GLY A 13 4.99 -1.20 3.41
C GLY A 13 6.07 -1.78 2.49
N GLU A 14 5.93 -3.05 2.08
CA GLU A 14 6.89 -3.73 1.20
C GLU A 14 6.47 -3.70 -0.29
N PHE A 15 5.20 -3.43 -0.58
CA PHE A 15 4.65 -3.54 -1.93
C PHE A 15 4.04 -2.21 -2.40
N SER A 16 4.38 -1.80 -3.61
CA SER A 16 3.87 -0.56 -4.21
C SER A 16 2.46 -0.69 -4.80
N SER A 17 1.98 -1.92 -5.04
CA SER A 17 0.63 -2.12 -5.58
C SER A 17 -0.01 -3.43 -5.13
N LYS A 18 -1.34 -3.48 -5.23
CA LYS A 18 -2.12 -4.72 -5.04
C LYS A 18 -1.77 -5.78 -6.10
N GLY A 19 -1.29 -5.37 -7.27
CA GLY A 19 -0.80 -6.27 -8.31
C GLY A 19 0.45 -7.01 -7.86
N ASP A 20 1.40 -6.29 -7.26
CA ASP A 20 2.65 -6.86 -6.77
C ASP A 20 2.41 -7.84 -5.62
N VAL A 21 1.49 -7.49 -4.71
CA VAL A 21 1.04 -8.39 -3.64
C VAL A 21 0.48 -9.69 -4.21
N LYS A 22 -0.40 -9.60 -5.20
CA LYS A 22 -1.00 -10.78 -5.85
C LYS A 22 0.07 -11.67 -6.48
N LYS A 23 0.98 -11.05 -7.23
CA LYS A 23 2.07 -11.73 -7.91
C LYS A 23 2.97 -12.46 -6.92
N ALA A 24 3.42 -11.78 -5.86
CA ALA A 24 4.25 -12.39 -4.82
C ALA A 24 3.59 -13.62 -4.16
N ILE A 25 2.29 -13.53 -3.87
CA ILE A 25 1.53 -14.67 -3.33
C ILE A 25 1.47 -15.83 -4.36
N TRP A 26 1.14 -15.55 -5.62
CA TRP A 26 0.96 -16.60 -6.65
C TRP A 26 2.28 -17.27 -7.08
N ASP A 27 3.35 -16.49 -7.15
CA ASP A 27 4.69 -16.98 -7.45
C ASP A 27 5.19 -17.92 -6.33
N GLY A 28 4.67 -17.75 -5.10
CA GLY A 28 5.04 -18.56 -3.93
C GLY A 28 6.16 -17.95 -3.10
N ASP A 29 6.39 -16.65 -3.28
CA ASP A 29 7.43 -15.89 -2.56
C ASP A 29 7.04 -15.59 -1.10
N VAL A 30 5.78 -15.86 -0.72
CA VAL A 30 5.23 -15.57 0.61
C VAL A 30 5.03 -16.85 1.42
N THR A 31 5.56 -16.84 2.64
CA THR A 31 5.38 -17.94 3.61
C THR A 31 4.70 -17.46 4.87
N ILE A 32 3.93 -18.36 5.51
CA ILE A 32 3.35 -18.16 6.84
C ILE A 32 3.77 -19.33 7.72
N ASN A 33 4.55 -19.05 8.78
CA ASN A 33 5.28 -20.08 9.55
C ASN A 33 6.01 -21.07 8.62
N ASP A 34 6.82 -20.52 7.70
CA ASP A 34 7.66 -21.26 6.75
C ASP A 34 6.91 -22.15 5.73
N SER A 35 5.58 -22.15 5.74
CA SER A 35 4.77 -22.81 4.71
C SER A 35 4.39 -21.83 3.60
N ILE A 36 4.61 -22.19 2.33
CA ILE A 36 4.22 -21.38 1.18
C ILE A 36 2.69 -21.23 1.14
N VAL A 37 2.20 -20.00 0.99
CA VAL A 37 0.76 -19.71 0.90
C VAL A 37 0.48 -18.97 -0.41
N LYS A 38 -0.28 -19.62 -1.31
CA LYS A 38 -0.68 -19.06 -2.62
C LYS A 38 -2.13 -18.54 -2.65
N ASN A 39 -2.82 -18.53 -1.52
CA ASN A 39 -4.21 -18.05 -1.40
C ASN A 39 -4.26 -16.60 -0.91
N ILE A 40 -4.66 -15.68 -1.78
CA ILE A 40 -4.81 -14.25 -1.49
C ILE A 40 -5.79 -13.94 -0.35
N ALA A 41 -6.83 -14.76 -0.20
CA ALA A 41 -7.89 -14.62 0.79
C ALA A 41 -7.58 -15.38 2.07
N TYR A 42 -6.38 -15.97 2.19
CA TYR A 42 -5.98 -16.70 3.39
C TYR A 42 -6.08 -15.82 4.64
N GLU A 43 -6.88 -16.25 5.61
CA GLU A 43 -7.08 -15.53 6.87
C GLU A 43 -6.28 -16.16 8.00
N PHE A 44 -5.57 -15.32 8.75
CA PHE A 44 -4.76 -15.75 9.87
C PHE A 44 -4.71 -14.66 10.95
N ASN A 45 -4.17 -15.01 12.11
CA ASN A 45 -3.89 -14.03 13.16
C ASN A 45 -2.41 -13.60 13.03
N PRO A 46 -2.12 -12.35 12.62
CA PRO A 46 -0.74 -11.87 12.47
C PRO A 46 0.02 -11.79 13.80
N ALA A 47 -0.66 -11.78 14.96
CA ALA A 47 -0.01 -11.83 16.26
C ALA A 47 0.45 -13.25 16.66
N LYS A 48 0.08 -14.29 15.90
CA LYS A 48 0.40 -15.69 16.21
C LYS A 48 1.24 -16.38 15.14
N ARG A 49 1.39 -15.78 13.97
CA ARG A 49 2.05 -16.41 12.82
C ARG A 49 2.93 -15.40 12.12
N SER A 50 4.18 -15.77 11.89
CA SER A 50 5.14 -14.94 11.15
C SER A 50 4.84 -15.02 9.65
N VAL A 51 5.01 -13.89 8.98
CA VAL A 51 4.88 -13.77 7.52
C VAL A 51 6.24 -13.39 6.98
N LYS A 52 6.74 -14.11 5.98
CA LYS A 52 7.98 -13.76 5.29
C LYS A 52 7.72 -13.58 3.80
N TYR A 53 8.36 -12.60 3.20
CA TYR A 53 8.47 -12.42 1.76
C TYR A 53 9.93 -12.63 1.35
N ARG A 54 10.20 -13.64 0.51
CA ARG A 54 11.57 -14.01 0.10
C ARG A 54 12.55 -14.17 1.27
N GLY A 55 12.07 -14.77 2.36
CA GLY A 55 12.85 -15.00 3.59
C GLY A 55 12.94 -13.80 4.53
N LYS A 56 12.59 -12.58 4.10
CA LYS A 56 12.52 -11.40 4.96
C LYS A 56 11.22 -11.41 5.76
N GLU A 57 11.30 -11.36 7.08
CA GLU A 57 10.13 -11.25 7.94
C GLU A 57 9.48 -9.87 7.81
N LEU A 58 8.16 -9.87 7.68
CA LEU A 58 7.34 -8.68 7.50
C LEU A 58 6.52 -8.40 8.75
N PHE A 59 6.35 -7.12 9.06
CA PHE A 59 5.61 -6.66 10.22
C PHE A 59 4.54 -5.66 9.81
N LEU A 60 3.44 -5.62 10.57
CA LEU A 60 2.50 -4.52 10.45
C LEU A 60 3.08 -3.27 11.12
N PRO A 61 2.83 -2.07 10.58
CA PRO A 61 3.12 -0.83 11.27
C PRO A 61 2.41 -0.81 12.63
N SER A 62 3.05 -0.21 13.63
CA SER A 62 2.47 -0.08 14.97
C SER A 62 1.30 0.91 15.02
N ASN A 63 1.35 1.95 14.19
CA ASN A 63 0.35 3.00 14.11
C ASN A 63 0.04 3.34 12.64
N ASP A 64 -1.21 3.72 12.39
CA ASP A 64 -1.58 4.34 11.12
C ASP A 64 -1.26 5.85 11.14
N VAL A 65 -0.90 6.40 9.98
CA VAL A 65 -0.63 7.84 9.80
C VAL A 65 -1.73 8.51 8.98
N TYR A 66 -1.93 9.80 9.21
CA TYR A 66 -2.99 10.59 8.57
C TYR A 66 -2.43 11.96 8.16
N PHE A 67 -2.59 12.29 6.89
CA PHE A 67 -2.16 13.55 6.30
C PHE A 67 -3.35 14.25 5.66
N LEU A 68 -3.50 15.53 5.95
CA LEU A 68 -4.42 16.39 5.21
C LEU A 68 -3.62 17.13 4.13
N LEU A 69 -3.82 16.73 2.88
CA LEU A 69 -3.19 17.35 1.73
C LEU A 69 -4.12 18.42 1.16
N ASN A 70 -3.64 19.65 1.03
CA ASN A 70 -4.24 20.59 0.09
C ASN A 70 -3.71 20.26 -1.31
N LYS A 71 -4.47 19.46 -2.05
CA LYS A 71 -4.05 18.91 -3.35
C LYS A 71 -3.84 20.04 -4.37
N PRO A 72 -2.66 20.14 -5.00
CA PRO A 72 -2.44 21.07 -6.10
C PRO A 72 -3.15 20.59 -7.40
N ALA A 73 -3.40 21.53 -8.31
CA ALA A 73 -3.90 21.23 -9.66
C ALA A 73 -2.80 20.54 -10.49
N GLY A 74 -3.19 19.75 -11.50
CA GLY A 74 -2.28 19.01 -12.35
C GLY A 74 -1.63 17.78 -11.69
N TYR A 75 -2.27 17.24 -10.66
CA TYR A 75 -1.86 16.01 -9.95
C TYR A 75 -3.01 15.00 -9.91
N ILE A 76 -2.72 13.72 -10.12
CA ILE A 76 -3.69 12.62 -10.00
C ILE A 76 -3.59 11.94 -8.63
N CYS A 77 -4.69 11.31 -8.20
CA CYS A 77 -4.78 10.58 -6.91
C CYS A 77 -4.39 9.10 -7.00
N SER A 78 -3.76 8.65 -8.08
CA SER A 78 -3.26 7.28 -8.29
C SER A 78 -1.73 7.24 -8.24
N ARG A 79 -1.15 6.10 -7.85
CA ARG A 79 0.26 5.81 -8.15
C ARG A 79 0.40 5.65 -9.66
N LEU A 80 1.50 6.18 -10.21
CA LEU A 80 1.74 6.18 -11.65
C LEU A 80 1.98 4.75 -12.17
N ASN A 81 1.19 4.36 -13.15
CA ASN A 81 1.47 3.20 -14.00
C ASN A 81 2.21 3.63 -15.29
N SER A 82 2.59 2.66 -16.13
CA SER A 82 3.33 2.92 -17.37
C SER A 82 2.62 3.91 -18.31
N GLN A 83 1.30 3.82 -18.45
CA GLN A 83 0.52 4.72 -19.30
C GLN A 83 0.49 6.14 -18.74
N GLU A 84 0.33 6.29 -17.42
CA GLU A 84 0.33 7.60 -16.77
C GLU A 84 1.72 8.28 -16.84
N LEU A 85 2.80 7.48 -16.79
CA LEU A 85 4.17 7.96 -17.02
C LEU A 85 4.37 8.45 -18.46
N GLU A 86 3.91 7.69 -19.46
CA GLU A 86 3.95 8.09 -20.87
C GLU A 86 3.19 9.40 -21.13
N LEU A 87 2.09 9.62 -20.41
CA LEU A 87 1.29 10.84 -20.46
C LEU A 87 1.86 11.98 -19.58
N ASN A 88 3.05 11.83 -19.00
CA ASN A 88 3.69 12.79 -18.10
C ASN A 88 2.79 13.25 -16.94
N LYS A 89 1.97 12.33 -16.41
CA LYS A 89 1.12 12.63 -15.26
C LYS A 89 1.97 12.76 -13.99
N ARG A 90 1.52 13.61 -13.07
CA ARG A 90 2.12 13.77 -11.75
C ARG A 90 1.18 13.19 -10.70
N SER A 91 1.72 12.42 -9.77
CA SER A 91 0.94 11.77 -8.72
C SER A 91 1.10 12.50 -7.39
N ILE A 92 0.01 12.62 -6.62
CA ILE A 92 0.07 13.18 -5.25
C ILE A 92 1.03 12.41 -4.35
N TYR A 93 1.27 11.12 -4.62
CA TYR A 93 2.17 10.30 -3.80
C TYR A 93 3.62 10.81 -3.91
N GLU A 94 4.03 11.36 -5.06
CA GLU A 94 5.38 11.91 -5.25
C GLU A 94 5.68 13.09 -4.31
N LEU A 95 4.66 13.77 -3.81
CA LEU A 95 4.80 14.82 -2.79
C LEU A 95 5.26 14.26 -1.44
N PHE A 96 5.08 12.96 -1.19
CA PHE A 96 5.43 12.26 0.04
C PHE A 96 6.74 11.48 -0.04
N ARG A 97 7.30 11.23 -1.24
CA ARG A 97 8.40 10.28 -1.47
C ARG A 97 9.61 10.47 -0.54
N ASN A 98 9.95 11.72 -0.23
CA ASN A 98 11.07 12.07 0.65
C ASN A 98 10.62 12.71 1.98
N ALA A 99 9.32 12.74 2.24
CA ALA A 99 8.72 13.36 3.43
C ALA A 99 8.33 12.34 4.51
N VAL A 100 8.30 11.05 4.16
CA VAL A 100 7.95 9.95 5.06
C VAL A 100 8.90 8.77 4.86
N GLU A 101 8.92 7.86 5.85
CA GLU A 101 9.67 6.60 5.75
C GLU A 101 9.22 5.77 4.53
N PRO A 102 10.12 5.03 3.86
CA PRO A 102 9.78 4.25 2.67
C PRO A 102 8.62 3.27 2.87
N SER A 103 8.57 2.58 4.01
CA SER A 103 7.48 1.65 4.33
C SER A 103 6.13 2.36 4.50
N VAL A 104 6.14 3.56 5.07
CA VAL A 104 4.95 4.42 5.18
C VAL A 104 4.53 4.87 3.79
N TYR A 105 5.49 5.34 2.97
CA TYR A 105 5.25 5.76 1.60
C TYR A 105 4.52 4.68 0.82
N GLU A 106 5.00 3.44 0.83
CA GLU A 106 4.36 2.32 0.09
C GLU A 106 2.96 1.99 0.60
N ALA A 107 2.71 2.16 1.90
CA ALA A 107 1.41 1.89 2.51
C ALA A 107 0.36 3.02 2.34
N LEU A 108 0.75 4.19 1.80
CA LEU A 108 -0.17 5.32 1.62
C LEU A 108 -1.30 4.99 0.64
N VAL A 109 -2.50 5.44 1.01
CA VAL A 109 -3.75 5.40 0.25
C VAL A 109 -4.52 6.71 0.43
N THR A 110 -5.40 7.06 -0.51
CA THR A 110 -6.27 8.24 -0.39
C THR A 110 -7.67 7.84 0.08
N VAL A 111 -8.28 8.66 0.95
CA VAL A 111 -9.70 8.55 1.29
C VAL A 111 -10.47 9.45 0.32
N GLY A 112 -11.13 8.83 -0.65
CA GLY A 112 -11.71 9.53 -1.79
C GLY A 112 -10.67 9.95 -2.85
N ARG A 113 -11.12 10.71 -3.86
CA ARG A 113 -10.31 11.18 -4.98
C ARG A 113 -10.78 12.55 -5.42
N LEU A 114 -9.86 13.35 -5.93
CA LEU A 114 -10.12 14.58 -6.67
C LEU A 114 -9.61 14.41 -8.11
N ASP A 115 -10.31 15.02 -9.06
CA ASP A 115 -9.88 15.07 -10.45
C ASP A 115 -8.55 15.82 -10.59
N GLU A 116 -7.87 15.63 -11.71
CA GLU A 116 -6.50 16.10 -11.93
C GLU A 116 -6.35 17.61 -11.68
N GLU A 117 -7.26 18.41 -12.22
CA GLU A 117 -7.28 19.88 -12.07
C GLU A 117 -8.05 20.36 -10.83
N THR A 118 -8.73 19.47 -10.11
CA THR A 118 -9.43 19.84 -8.86
C THR A 118 -8.43 20.01 -7.73
N THR A 119 -8.56 21.11 -6.99
CA THR A 119 -7.74 21.44 -5.80
C THR A 119 -8.53 21.27 -4.51
N GLY A 120 -7.83 21.26 -3.38
CA GLY A 120 -8.47 21.28 -2.06
C GLY A 120 -8.16 20.07 -1.20
N PHE A 121 -8.97 19.87 -0.17
CA PHE A 121 -8.69 18.89 0.88
C PHE A 121 -8.79 17.43 0.38
N LEU A 122 -7.71 16.69 0.57
CA LEU A 122 -7.63 15.26 0.34
C LEU A 122 -6.97 14.59 1.53
N LEU A 123 -7.61 13.59 2.11
CA LEU A 123 -7.03 12.79 3.19
C LEU A 123 -6.17 11.67 2.59
N VAL A 124 -4.93 11.57 3.05
CA VAL A 124 -3.97 10.50 2.68
C VAL A 124 -3.56 9.78 3.95
N THR A 125 -3.62 8.44 3.97
CA THR A 125 -3.43 7.65 5.19
C THR A 125 -2.84 6.28 4.89
N THR A 126 -2.36 5.57 5.91
CA THR A 126 -2.10 4.12 5.84
C THR A 126 -3.27 3.28 6.37
N ASP A 127 -4.31 3.92 6.93
CA ASP A 127 -5.48 3.21 7.43
C ASP A 127 -6.44 2.83 6.30
N GLY A 128 -6.18 1.66 5.70
CA GLY A 128 -7.07 1.07 4.72
C GLY A 128 -8.49 0.72 5.21
N LYS A 129 -8.84 0.94 6.48
CA LYS A 129 -10.24 0.80 6.96
C LYS A 129 -11.11 2.02 6.61
N LEU A 130 -10.50 3.18 6.33
CA LEU A 130 -11.20 4.41 5.96
C LEU A 130 -11.46 4.54 4.45
N VAL A 131 -10.92 3.63 3.64
CA VAL A 131 -10.93 3.68 2.17
C VAL A 131 -12.01 2.77 1.59
#